data_AF-A0A1Z5K1M6-F1
#
_entry.id   AF-A0A1Z5K1M6-F1
#
_cell.length_a   1.000
_cell.length_b   1.000
_cell.length_c   1.000
_cell.angle_alpha   90.00
_cell.angle_beta   90.00
_cell.angle_gamma   90.00
#
_symmetry.space_group_name_H-M   'P 1'
#
loop_
_entity.id
_entity.type
_entity.pdbx_description
1 polymer ?
#
loop_
_entity_poly.entity_id
_entity_poly.type
_entity_poly.pdbx_seq_one_letter_code
_entity_poly.pdbx_strand_id
1 'polypeptide(L)'
;MMKGIIGFSALLFVKNVQGFSDIFPRSLQLCGGGGEDDGGTTPPRNCSSLIGQGQCQSAADKTYDWCKNTVADAPECRKAAEDNAFAVGWEYYAESRTCYILFDDTLSENEVLRFCPSGYATSNSGYTGTGYPSKVGIDSRYVCYSCQD
;
A
#
# COMPACT_ATOMS: atom_id res chain seq x y z
N MET A 1 -31.04 -12.95 -50.98
CA MET A 1 -30.16 -13.77 -51.84
C MET A 1 -28.77 -13.64 -51.22
N MET A 2 -28.02 -14.60 -50.67
CA MET A 2 -27.88 -16.08 -50.65
C MET A 2 -27.46 -16.45 -49.19
N LYS A 3 -27.95 -17.49 -48.48
CA LYS A 3 -27.69 -18.96 -48.49
C LYS A 3 -26.30 -19.45 -48.01
N GLY A 4 -26.33 -20.38 -47.01
CA GLY A 4 -25.29 -21.35 -46.58
C GLY A 4 -25.01 -21.26 -45.06
N ILE A 5 -25.46 -22.10 -44.10
CA ILE A 5 -25.65 -23.56 -43.82
C ILE A 5 -24.36 -24.38 -43.58
N ILE A 6 -24.41 -25.16 -42.46
CA ILE A 6 -23.70 -26.41 -42.07
C ILE A 6 -22.35 -26.18 -41.38
N GLY A 7 -22.04 -26.59 -40.13
CA GLY A 7 -22.53 -27.67 -39.26
C GLY A 7 -21.39 -28.68 -39.02
N PHE A 8 -21.13 -29.11 -37.78
CA PHE A 8 -20.86 -30.52 -37.37
C PHE A 8 -20.34 -30.63 -35.92
N SER A 9 -21.07 -31.44 -35.14
CA SER A 9 -20.73 -31.93 -33.80
C SER A 9 -19.53 -32.88 -33.79
N ALA A 10 -18.84 -32.97 -32.65
CA ALA A 10 -18.24 -34.21 -32.18
C ALA A 10 -18.25 -34.27 -30.65
N LEU A 11 -19.15 -35.11 -30.13
CA LEU A 11 -19.13 -35.66 -28.77
C LEU A 11 -18.10 -36.79 -28.73
N LEU A 12 -17.27 -36.84 -27.69
CA LEU A 12 -16.61 -38.07 -27.26
C LEU A 12 -16.83 -38.26 -25.75
N PHE A 13 -17.62 -39.28 -25.45
CA PHE A 13 -17.69 -40.00 -24.19
C PHE A 13 -16.44 -40.86 -23.97
N VAL A 14 -16.20 -41.24 -22.70
CA VAL A 14 -15.46 -42.43 -22.16
C VAL A 14 -14.77 -41.99 -20.85
N LYS A 15 -14.84 -42.63 -19.67
CA LYS A 15 -15.46 -43.86 -19.17
C LYS A 15 -15.55 -43.76 -17.62
N ASN A 16 -16.47 -44.55 -17.11
CA ASN A 16 -16.90 -44.78 -15.73
C ASN A 16 -16.01 -45.85 -15.05
N VAL A 17 -15.58 -45.69 -13.78
CA VAL A 17 -15.34 -46.79 -12.80
C VAL A 17 -15.56 -46.27 -11.37
N GLN A 18 -16.26 -47.10 -10.59
CA GLN A 18 -16.81 -46.93 -9.24
C GLN A 18 -15.81 -47.35 -8.13
N GLY A 19 -16.11 -46.96 -6.87
CA GLY A 19 -15.61 -47.60 -5.63
C GLY A 19 -15.42 -46.60 -4.49
N PHE A 20 -16.42 -46.33 -3.64
CA PHE A 20 -16.81 -47.00 -2.39
C PHE A 20 -15.72 -47.14 -1.29
N SER A 21 -15.93 -46.34 -0.23
CA SER A 21 -15.82 -46.63 1.21
C SER A 21 -14.46 -46.61 1.93
N ASP A 22 -14.27 -45.50 2.66
CA ASP A 22 -14.09 -45.43 4.12
C ASP A 22 -13.05 -46.35 4.79
N ILE A 23 -11.86 -45.78 5.03
CA ILE A 23 -11.01 -46.15 6.17
C ILE A 23 -10.50 -44.85 6.81
N PHE A 24 -11.23 -44.34 7.81
CA PHE A 24 -10.69 -43.46 8.84
C PHE A 24 -10.39 -44.36 10.06
N PRO A 25 -9.29 -44.16 10.83
CA PRO A 25 -9.14 -42.91 11.58
C PRO A 25 -7.71 -42.39 11.84
N ARG A 26 -7.67 -41.06 12.02
CA ARG A 26 -6.80 -40.27 12.92
C ARG A 26 -5.32 -40.66 13.02
N SER A 27 -4.45 -39.82 12.45
CA SER A 27 -3.65 -38.85 13.22
C SER A 27 -2.80 -37.95 12.30
N LEU A 28 -2.88 -36.64 12.54
CA LEU A 28 -1.84 -35.61 12.30
C LEU A 28 -1.56 -35.17 10.85
N GLN A 29 -2.39 -34.26 10.35
CA GLN A 29 -2.02 -32.87 10.06
C GLN A 29 -0.65 -32.64 9.38
N LEU A 30 -0.64 -32.62 8.04
CA LEU A 30 0.27 -31.78 7.25
C LEU A 30 -0.57 -30.93 6.30
N CYS A 31 -0.37 -29.62 6.39
CA CYS A 31 -1.08 -28.60 5.63
C CYS A 31 -0.97 -28.83 4.12
N GLY A 32 -2.11 -28.99 3.45
CA GLY A 32 -2.23 -28.69 2.02
C GLY A 32 -2.10 -27.18 1.78
N GLY A 33 -1.83 -26.71 0.57
CA GLY A 33 -1.63 -27.38 -0.69
C GLY A 33 -0.93 -26.41 -1.63
N GLY A 34 -0.21 -26.96 -2.61
CA GLY A 34 0.39 -26.16 -3.67
C GLY A 34 -0.66 -25.55 -4.59
N GLY A 35 -0.37 -24.33 -5.04
CA GLY A 35 -1.01 -23.64 -6.15
C GLY A 35 -0.06 -22.53 -6.62
N GLU A 36 0.54 -22.74 -7.79
CA GLU A 36 1.40 -21.82 -8.55
C GLU A 36 0.64 -20.54 -8.97
N ASP A 37 1.27 -19.36 -8.88
CA ASP A 37 1.51 -18.40 -9.99
C ASP A 37 2.10 -17.06 -9.48
N ASP A 38 3.32 -16.78 -9.92
CA ASP A 38 4.09 -15.52 -10.09
C ASP A 38 3.91 -14.28 -9.18
N GLY A 39 5.07 -13.77 -8.70
CA GLY A 39 5.30 -12.31 -8.73
C GLY A 39 5.97 -11.68 -7.51
N GLY A 40 7.30 -11.76 -7.44
CA GLY A 40 8.19 -10.83 -6.72
C GLY A 40 7.75 -10.37 -5.32
N THR A 41 8.27 -11.02 -4.27
CA THR A 41 8.13 -10.56 -2.88
C THR A 41 8.91 -9.26 -2.68
N THR A 42 8.33 -8.13 -3.07
CA THR A 42 8.83 -6.83 -2.62
C THR A 42 8.70 -6.84 -1.09
N PRO A 43 9.79 -6.57 -0.35
CA PRO A 43 9.72 -6.50 1.10
C PRO A 43 8.58 -5.56 1.52
N PRO A 44 7.85 -5.87 2.61
CA PRO A 44 6.83 -4.96 3.10
C PRO A 44 7.47 -3.62 3.46
N ARG A 45 6.93 -2.53 2.89
CA ARG A 45 7.37 -1.16 3.12
C ARG A 45 7.38 -0.87 4.62
N ASN A 46 8.50 -0.34 5.13
CA ASN A 46 8.68 -0.03 6.53
C ASN A 46 8.77 1.47 6.73
N CYS A 47 7.83 2.05 7.48
CA CYS A 47 7.79 3.49 7.77
C CYS A 47 8.10 3.82 9.23
N SER A 48 8.93 3.02 9.91
CA SER A 48 9.29 3.23 11.32
C SER A 48 10.56 4.06 11.54
N SER A 49 11.26 4.48 10.48
CA SER A 49 12.53 5.18 10.58
C SER A 49 12.33 6.61 11.08
N LEU A 50 12.74 6.89 12.33
CA LEU A 50 12.63 8.22 12.93
C LEU A 50 13.71 9.16 12.38
N ILE A 51 13.30 10.30 11.85
CA ILE A 51 14.21 11.37 11.41
C ILE A 51 14.43 12.38 12.55
N GLY A 52 13.37 12.75 13.27
CA GLY A 52 13.48 13.63 14.43
C GLY A 52 12.21 14.43 14.75
N GLN A 53 12.31 15.32 15.73
CA GLN A 53 11.26 16.29 16.06
C GLN A 53 11.34 17.48 15.09
N GLY A 54 10.26 17.70 14.34
CA GLY A 54 10.13 18.78 13.37
C GLY A 54 9.32 18.32 12.15
N GLN A 55 8.91 19.28 11.33
CA GLN A 55 8.27 18.99 10.04
C GLN A 55 9.24 18.26 9.10
N CYS A 56 8.81 17.21 8.41
CA CYS A 56 9.66 16.48 7.48
C CYS A 56 10.16 17.35 6.32
N GLN A 57 11.46 17.24 6.04
CA GLN A 57 12.10 17.90 4.90
C GLN A 57 13.01 16.96 4.12
N SER A 58 13.08 17.21 2.82
CA SER A 58 14.04 16.59 1.91
C SER A 58 15.46 17.08 2.21
N ALA A 59 16.45 16.44 1.58
CA ALA A 59 17.84 16.86 1.67
C ALA A 59 18.07 18.32 1.22
N ALA A 60 17.19 18.86 0.38
CA ALA A 60 17.22 20.23 -0.12
C ALA A 60 16.36 21.22 0.71
N ASP A 61 15.99 20.85 1.94
CA ASP A 61 15.21 21.67 2.87
C ASP A 61 13.81 22.02 2.32
N LYS A 62 13.23 21.12 1.51
CA LYS A 62 11.87 21.25 0.96
C LYS A 62 10.90 20.37 1.71
N THR A 63 9.73 20.90 2.01
CA THR A 63 8.60 20.12 2.54
C THR A 63 7.92 19.36 1.41
N TYR A 64 7.13 18.36 1.77
CA TYR A 64 6.49 17.44 0.83
C TYR A 64 5.04 17.82 0.59
N ASP A 65 4.51 17.34 -0.53
CA ASP A 65 3.07 17.25 -0.72
C ASP A 65 2.48 16.25 0.28
N TRP A 66 1.23 16.47 0.69
CA TRP A 66 0.64 15.64 1.73
C TRP A 66 -0.86 15.44 1.62
N CYS A 67 -1.30 14.37 2.26
CA CYS A 67 -2.69 14.12 2.61
C CYS A 67 -2.79 14.05 4.14
N LYS A 68 -3.81 14.69 4.72
CA LYS A 68 -4.02 14.75 6.17
C LYS A 68 -5.29 14.10 6.64
N ASN A 69 -5.27 13.56 7.85
CA ASN A 69 -6.43 13.10 8.60
C ASN A 69 -6.20 13.24 10.10
N THR A 70 -7.27 13.20 10.90
CA THR A 70 -7.19 12.99 12.34
C THR A 70 -7.28 11.49 12.62
N VAL A 71 -6.29 10.95 13.32
CA VAL A 71 -6.21 9.52 13.69
C VAL A 71 -6.23 9.34 15.20
N ALA A 72 -6.25 8.10 15.70
CA ALA A 72 -6.17 7.84 17.14
C ALA A 72 -4.76 8.11 17.69
N ASP A 73 -3.72 7.65 16.98
CA ASP A 73 -2.33 7.71 17.42
C ASP A 73 -1.31 7.63 16.26
N ALA A 74 -0.02 7.75 16.61
CA ALA A 74 1.07 7.65 15.65
C ALA A 74 1.18 6.26 14.96
N PRO A 75 0.98 5.12 15.65
CA PRO A 75 0.88 3.82 14.99
C PRO A 75 -0.18 3.73 13.88
N GLU A 76 -1.36 4.33 14.06
CA GLU A 76 -2.37 4.39 12.99
C GLU A 76 -1.90 5.23 11.80
N CYS A 77 -1.23 6.34 12.06
CA CYS A 77 -0.60 7.16 11.00
C CYS A 77 0.47 6.39 10.23
N ARG A 78 1.35 5.67 10.94
CA ARG A 78 2.37 4.82 10.33
C ARG A 78 1.75 3.77 9.43
N LYS A 79 0.71 3.08 9.93
CA LYS A 79 0.01 2.06 9.15
C LYS A 79 -0.56 2.63 7.85
N ALA A 80 -1.16 3.82 7.89
CA ALA A 80 -1.67 4.48 6.69
C ALA A 80 -0.56 4.84 5.68
N ALA A 81 0.66 5.12 6.14
CA ALA A 81 1.83 5.31 5.28
C ALA A 81 2.32 3.97 4.69
N GLU A 82 2.40 2.91 5.49
CA GLU A 82 2.84 1.57 5.07
C GLU A 82 1.86 0.94 4.05
N ASP A 83 0.56 1.17 4.22
CA ASP A 83 -0.50 0.72 3.30
C ASP A 83 -0.52 1.54 1.97
N ASN A 84 0.27 2.63 1.86
CA ASN A 84 0.32 3.49 0.69
C ASN A 84 1.66 3.36 -0.06
N ALA A 85 1.62 2.74 -1.23
CA ALA A 85 2.80 2.47 -2.05
C ALA A 85 3.57 3.73 -2.52
N PHE A 86 2.96 4.92 -2.45
CA PHE A 86 3.58 6.18 -2.89
C PHE A 86 4.09 7.05 -1.73
N ALA A 87 3.83 6.66 -0.48
CA ALA A 87 4.21 7.45 0.68
C ALA A 87 5.73 7.40 0.92
N VAL A 88 6.43 8.53 0.83
CA VAL A 88 7.87 8.61 1.12
C VAL A 88 8.17 8.83 2.61
N GLY A 89 7.16 9.21 3.37
CA GLY A 89 7.26 9.39 4.82
C GLY A 89 5.94 9.83 5.41
N TRP A 90 5.97 10.16 6.69
CA TRP A 90 4.81 10.68 7.40
C TRP A 90 5.26 11.55 8.57
N GLU A 91 4.39 12.46 8.98
CA GLU A 91 4.58 13.25 10.19
C GLU A 91 3.32 13.28 11.05
N TYR A 92 3.50 13.33 12.36
CA TYR A 92 2.42 13.27 13.32
C TYR A 92 2.51 14.39 14.35
N TYR A 93 1.38 15.06 14.58
CA TYR A 93 1.22 16.08 15.62
C TYR A 93 0.27 15.58 16.70
N ALA A 94 0.84 15.17 17.84
CA ALA A 94 0.12 14.47 18.90
C ALA A 94 -1.02 15.26 19.54
N GLU A 95 -0.88 16.57 19.70
CA GLU A 95 -1.87 17.42 20.39
C GLU A 95 -3.21 17.45 19.64
N SER A 96 -3.16 17.52 18.31
CA SER A 96 -4.34 17.50 17.43
C SER A 96 -4.65 16.12 16.86
N ARG A 97 -3.77 15.14 17.12
CA ARG A 97 -3.75 13.83 16.47
C ARG A 97 -3.77 13.90 14.95
N THR A 98 -3.14 14.93 14.39
CA THR A 98 -3.09 15.12 12.94
C THR A 98 -1.97 14.28 12.36
N CYS A 99 -2.35 13.41 11.42
CA CYS A 99 -1.46 12.60 10.61
C CYS A 99 -1.31 13.23 9.24
N TYR A 100 -0.09 13.30 8.73
CA TYR A 100 0.23 13.70 7.36
C TYR A 100 1.01 12.58 6.70
N ILE A 101 0.50 12.08 5.57
CA ILE A 101 1.19 11.14 4.69
C ILE A 101 1.86 11.97 3.59
N LEU A 102 3.15 11.76 3.38
CA LEU A 102 4.00 12.62 2.55
C LEU A 102 4.31 11.95 1.22
N PHE A 103 4.29 12.74 0.14
CA PHE A 103 4.48 12.29 -1.22
C PHE A 103 5.61 13.05 -1.91
N ASP A 104 6.35 12.35 -2.76
CA ASP A 104 7.38 12.92 -3.62
C ASP A 104 6.74 13.77 -4.71
N ASP A 105 7.18 15.02 -4.83
CA ASP A 105 6.72 15.97 -5.86
C ASP A 105 6.90 15.44 -7.29
N THR A 106 7.92 14.62 -7.55
CA THR A 106 8.13 14.00 -8.87
C THR A 106 7.04 12.99 -9.24
N LEU A 107 6.23 12.56 -8.28
CA LEU A 107 5.10 11.64 -8.45
C LEU A 107 3.74 12.36 -8.27
N SER A 108 3.67 13.25 -7.27
CA SER A 108 2.44 13.97 -6.94
C SER A 108 2.17 15.14 -7.88
N GLU A 109 3.22 15.84 -8.30
CA GLU A 109 3.17 17.09 -9.04
C GLU A 109 2.16 18.07 -8.42
N ASN A 110 0.94 18.13 -8.96
CA ASN A 110 -0.16 18.96 -8.40
C ASN A 110 -1.43 18.14 -8.09
N GLU A 111 -1.39 16.82 -8.25
CA GLU A 111 -2.54 15.92 -8.12
C GLU A 111 -2.44 14.99 -6.90
N VAL A 112 -1.89 15.47 -5.77
CA VAL A 112 -1.70 14.65 -4.56
C VAL A 112 -2.98 13.95 -4.08
N LEU A 113 -4.15 14.52 -4.35
CA LEU A 113 -5.44 13.96 -3.95
C LEU A 113 -5.68 12.53 -4.43
N ARG A 114 -5.16 12.15 -5.61
CA ARG A 114 -5.31 10.79 -6.17
C ARG A 114 -4.52 9.74 -5.37
N PHE A 115 -3.56 10.18 -4.56
CA PHE A 115 -2.73 9.34 -3.70
C PHE A 115 -3.20 9.32 -2.25
N CYS A 116 -4.20 10.13 -1.88
CA CYS A 116 -4.67 10.16 -0.50
C CYS A 116 -5.29 8.81 -0.10
N PRO A 117 -4.90 8.24 1.06
CA PRO A 117 -5.62 7.11 1.62
C PRO A 117 -7.08 7.48 1.90
N SER A 118 -7.94 6.47 2.02
CA SER A 118 -9.36 6.70 2.35
C SER A 118 -9.50 7.49 3.66
N GLY A 119 -10.37 8.51 3.66
CA GLY A 119 -10.58 9.40 4.80
C GLY A 119 -9.54 10.52 4.95
N TYR A 120 -8.45 10.50 4.18
CA TYR A 120 -7.51 11.60 4.13
C TYR A 120 -7.93 12.62 3.08
N ALA A 121 -7.64 13.88 3.35
CA ALA A 121 -7.87 14.98 2.42
C ALA A 121 -6.61 15.82 2.28
N THR A 122 -6.48 16.51 1.17
CA THR A 122 -5.50 17.57 1.01
C THR A 122 -6.20 18.90 0.83
N SER A 123 -5.58 19.97 1.29
CA SER A 123 -5.97 21.34 0.93
C SER A 123 -4.87 22.08 0.17
N ASN A 124 -3.71 21.45 -0.01
CA ASN A 124 -2.53 22.04 -0.62
C ASN A 124 -1.76 20.96 -1.40
N SER A 125 -1.52 21.22 -2.68
CA SER A 125 -0.47 20.61 -3.49
C SER A 125 0.44 21.71 -4.02
N GLY A 126 1.71 21.37 -4.33
CA GLY A 126 2.71 22.31 -4.83
C GLY A 126 3.94 22.46 -3.93
N TYR A 127 4.13 21.55 -2.99
CA TYR A 127 5.35 21.45 -2.20
C TYR A 127 6.39 20.62 -2.95
N THR A 128 7.59 21.18 -3.14
CA THR A 128 8.61 20.62 -4.02
C THR A 128 9.56 19.62 -3.32
N GLY A 129 9.02 18.85 -2.38
CA GLY A 129 9.80 17.88 -1.59
C GLY A 129 10.02 16.60 -2.39
N THR A 130 11.27 16.17 -2.53
CA THR A 130 11.63 14.99 -3.31
C THR A 130 12.49 14.02 -2.50
N GLY A 131 12.41 12.74 -2.82
CA GLY A 131 13.09 11.64 -2.14
C GLY A 131 12.58 11.40 -0.73
N TYR A 132 13.24 10.48 -0.03
CA TYR A 132 12.93 10.18 1.36
C TYR A 132 13.29 11.33 2.31
N PRO A 133 12.46 11.62 3.34
CA PRO A 133 12.81 12.58 4.37
C PRO A 133 14.14 12.26 5.02
N SER A 134 14.98 13.28 5.19
CA SER A 134 16.32 13.17 5.80
C SER A 134 16.67 14.34 6.72
N LYS A 135 15.81 15.35 6.74
CA LYS A 135 15.94 16.54 7.59
C LYS A 135 14.61 16.84 8.27
N VAL A 136 14.68 17.71 9.28
CA VAL A 136 13.51 18.27 9.94
C VAL A 136 13.56 19.79 9.91
N GLY A 137 12.41 20.41 9.70
CA GLY A 137 12.21 21.86 9.79
C GLY A 137 12.05 22.33 11.23
N ILE A 138 11.90 23.66 11.39
CA ILE A 138 11.86 24.33 12.70
C ILE A 138 10.57 24.10 13.49
N ASP A 139 9.51 23.61 12.85
CA ASP A 139 8.22 23.41 13.51
C ASP A 139 8.23 22.12 14.34
N SER A 140 8.64 22.26 15.60
CA SER A 140 8.81 21.16 16.54
C SER A 140 7.49 20.54 17.04
N ARG A 141 6.33 20.87 16.47
CA ARG A 141 5.06 20.23 16.84
C ARG A 141 4.92 18.82 16.25
N TYR A 142 5.61 18.59 15.14
CA TYR A 142 5.56 17.34 14.39
C TYR A 142 6.70 16.41 14.79
N VAL A 143 6.48 15.10 14.62
CA VAL A 143 7.53 14.10 14.61
C VAL A 143 7.62 13.51 13.22
N CYS A 144 8.81 13.53 12.62
CA CYS A 144 9.05 13.12 11.25
C CYS A 144 9.58 11.69 11.16
N TYR A 145 8.99 10.91 10.26
CA TYR A 145 9.39 9.55 9.94
C TYR A 145 9.53 9.35 8.44
N SER A 146 10.47 8.48 8.06
CA SER A 146 10.75 8.13 6.67
C SER A 146 10.35 6.68 6.39
N CYS A 147 9.85 6.45 5.18
CA CYS A 147 9.57 5.11 4.67
C CYS A 147 10.81 4.52 3.98
N GLN A 148 10.93 3.20 3.98
CA GLN A 148 11.97 2.46 3.28
C GLN A 148 11.35 1.20 2.66
N ASP A 149 11.78 0.87 1.45
CA ASP A 149 11.45 -0.36 0.73
C ASP A 149 12.51 -1.44 0.96
#